data_AF-A0A1V5H5F6-F1
#
_entry.id   AF-A0A1V5H5F6-F1
#
_cell.length_a   1.000
_cell.length_b   1.000
_cell.length_c   1.000
_cell.angle_alpha   90.00
_cell.angle_beta   90.00
_cell.angle_gamma   90.00
#
_symmetry.space_group_name_H-M   'P 1'
#
loop_
_entity.id
_entity.type
_entity.pdbx_description
1 polymer ?
#
loop_
_entity_poly.entity_id
_entity_poly.type
_entity_poly.pdbx_seq_one_letter_code
_entity_poly.pdbx_strand_id
1 'polypeptide(L)' 'MLPPLPTSKIRFIGNASSLGAKIVLLSKDCRQMAEAIAAKAEHVDLSSDPEFQAEFSLAMLFPEDDADA' A
#
# COMPACT_ATOMS: atom_id res chain seq x y z
N MET A 1 -8.09 9.60 4.63
CA MET A 1 -7.24 9.06 3.53
C MET A 1 -5.89 8.48 3.98
N LEU A 2 -5.48 8.62 5.23
CA LEU A 2 -4.46 7.78 5.87
C LEU A 2 -5.00 7.43 7.26
N PRO A 3 -4.56 6.33 7.89
CA PRO A 3 -4.96 6.06 9.27
C PRO A 3 -4.35 7.11 10.22
N PRO A 4 -4.94 7.33 11.40
CA PRO A 4 -4.45 8.28 12.39
C PRO A 4 -3.20 7.71 13.10
N LEU A 5 -2.04 7.85 12.47
CA LEU A 5 -0.74 7.46 13.02
C LEU A 5 0.26 8.62 12.95
N PRO A 6 1.28 8.64 13.83
CA PRO A 6 2.31 9.66 13.79
C PRO A 6 2.97 9.74 12.41
N THR A 7 3.06 10.95 11.86
CA THR A 7 3.64 11.21 10.54
C THR A 7 5.09 10.77 10.42
N SER A 8 5.81 10.67 11.54
CA SER A 8 7.16 10.10 11.63
C SER A 8 7.26 8.64 11.19
N LYS A 9 6.14 7.91 11.14
CA LYS A 9 6.07 6.54 10.61
C LYS A 9 5.80 6.47 9.11
N ILE A 10 5.55 7.61 8.45
CA ILE A 10 5.15 7.69 7.04
C ILE A 10 6.31 8.26 6.22
N ARG A 11 6.70 7.56 5.15
CA ARG A 11 7.73 8.01 4.21
C ARG A 11 7.20 7.98 2.78
N PHE A 12 7.19 9.14 2.13
CA PHE A 12 6.91 9.23 0.71
C PHE A 12 8.13 8.76 -0.11
N ILE A 13 7.91 7.85 -1.05
CA ILE A 13 8.98 7.25 -1.87
C ILE A 13 8.85 7.53 -3.38
N GLY A 14 7.85 8.32 -3.79
CA GLY A 14 7.57 8.57 -5.20
C GLY A 14 7.13 7.31 -5.95
N ASN A 15 7.49 7.22 -7.24
CA ASN A 15 7.10 6.09 -8.09
C ASN A 15 8.01 4.87 -7.87
N ALA A 16 7.62 4.02 -6.93
CA ALA A 16 8.33 2.79 -6.61
C ALA A 16 8.39 1.79 -7.78
N SER A 17 7.36 1.76 -8.65
CA SER A 17 7.32 0.85 -9.81
C SER A 17 8.42 1.17 -10.83
N SER A 18 8.54 2.45 -11.23
CA SER A 18 9.58 2.89 -12.16
C SER A 18 10.98 2.73 -11.59
N LEU A 19 11.17 3.07 -10.31
CA LEU A 19 12.46 2.92 -9.64
C LEU A 19 12.83 1.43 -9.51
N GLY A 20 11.89 0.59 -9.08
CA GLY A 20 12.09 -0.86 -8.96
C GLY A 20 12.48 -1.51 -10.28
N ALA A 21 11.81 -1.14 -11.39
CA ALA A 21 12.14 -1.63 -12.72
C ALA A 21 13.60 -1.31 -13.12
N LYS A 22 14.08 -0.10 -12.82
CA LYS A 22 15.48 0.30 -13.06
C LYS A 22 16.45 -0.50 -12.20
N ILE A 23 16.11 -0.74 -10.93
CA ILE A 23 16.95 -1.51 -10.00
C ILE A 23 17.13 -2.96 -10.48
N VAL A 24 16.03 -3.66 -10.79
CA VAL A 24 16.10 -5.07 -11.24
C VAL A 24 16.67 -5.23 -12.65
N LEU A 25 16.67 -4.16 -13.45
CA LEU A 25 17.38 -4.14 -14.74
C LEU A 25 18.90 -4.18 -14.53
N LEU A 26 19.42 -3.48 -13.51
CA LEU A 26 20.84 -3.34 -13.23
C LEU A 26 21.40 -4.39 -12.25
N SER A 27 20.55 -5.11 -11.52
CA SER A 27 20.97 -6.08 -10.51
C SER A 27 20.19 -7.40 -10.59
N LYS A 28 20.92 -8.50 -10.78
CA LYS A 28 20.37 -9.87 -10.75
C LYS A 28 19.90 -10.27 -9.35
N ASP A 29 20.65 -9.89 -8.33
CA ASP A 29 20.30 -10.22 -6.93
C ASP A 29 19.01 -9.52 -6.53
N CYS A 30 18.84 -8.25 -6.91
CA CYS A 30 17.59 -7.53 -6.68
C CYS A 30 16.41 -8.13 -7.46
N ARG A 31 16.66 -8.67 -8.65
CA ARG A 31 15.64 -9.38 -9.43
C ARG A 31 15.19 -10.66 -8.71
N GLN A 32 16.13 -11.47 -8.24
CA GLN A 32 15.82 -12.68 -7.47
C GLN A 32 15.07 -12.35 -6.18
N MET A 33 15.45 -11.27 -5.49
CA MET A 33 14.73 -10.79 -4.31
C MET A 33 13.28 -10.40 -4.65
N ALA A 34 13.06 -9.67 -5.75
CA ALA A 34 11.73 -9.28 -6.20
C ALA A 34 10.87 -10.51 -6.56
N GLU A 35 11.44 -11.50 -7.23
CA GLU A 35 10.76 -12.78 -7.54
C GLU A 35 10.37 -13.54 -6.25
N ALA A 36 11.26 -13.59 -5.25
CA ALA A 36 10.98 -14.24 -3.98
C ALA A 36 9.89 -13.53 -3.16
N ILE A 37 9.79 -12.20 -3.27
CA ILE A 37 8.69 -11.43 -2.65
C ILE A 37 7.39 -11.71 -3.39
N ALA A 38 7.41 -11.66 -4.73
CA ALA A 38 6.22 -11.92 -5.54
C ALA A 38 5.64 -13.32 -5.28
N ALA A 39 6.50 -14.33 -5.14
CA ALA A 39 6.08 -15.70 -4.81
C ALA A 39 5.43 -15.86 -3.42
N LYS A 40 5.66 -14.92 -2.51
CA LYS A 40 5.08 -14.91 -1.15
C LYS A 40 3.89 -13.96 -1.02
N ALA A 41 3.62 -13.14 -2.02
CA ALA A 41 2.52 -12.20 -2.00
C ALA A 41 1.20 -12.96 -2.26
N GLU A 42 0.24 -12.81 -1.36
CA GLU A 42 -1.08 -13.41 -1.49
C GLU A 42 -2.09 -12.39 -2.01
N HIS A 43 -2.93 -12.81 -2.95
CA HIS A 43 -4.02 -11.99 -3.44
C HIS A 43 -5.24 -12.16 -2.52
N VAL A 44 -5.71 -11.06 -1.95
CA VAL A 44 -6.97 -10.98 -1.19
C VAL A 44 -8.04 -10.37 -2.09
N ASP A 45 -9.07 -11.14 -2.41
CA ASP A 45 -10.19 -10.68 -3.21
C ASP A 45 -11.23 -9.96 -2.34
N LEU A 46 -11.21 -8.63 -2.39
CA LEU A 46 -12.13 -7.77 -1.65
C LEU A 46 -13.47 -7.54 -2.39
N SER A 47 -13.58 -7.94 -3.66
CA SER A 47 -14.79 -7.70 -4.45
C SER A 47 -15.96 -8.58 -4.00
N SER A 48 -15.65 -9.76 -3.49
CA SER A 48 -16.61 -10.73 -2.97
C SER A 48 -16.84 -10.62 -1.46
N ASP A 49 -16.12 -9.73 -0.77
CA ASP A 49 -16.18 -9.55 0.68
C ASP A 49 -17.24 -8.51 1.10
N PRO A 50 -18.34 -8.92 1.76
CA PRO A 50 -19.36 -7.98 2.22
C PRO A 50 -18.88 -7.00 3.30
N GLU A 51 -17.89 -7.40 4.11
CA GLU A 51 -17.34 -6.54 5.17
C GLU A 51 -16.56 -5.39 4.54
N PHE A 52 -15.80 -5.66 3.48
CA PHE A 52 -15.13 -4.61 2.71
C PHE A 52 -16.12 -3.60 2.11
N GLN A 53 -17.27 -4.04 1.59
CA GLN A 53 -18.28 -3.13 1.04
C GLN A 53 -18.87 -2.20 2.11
N ALA A 54 -19.09 -2.71 3.32
CA ALA A 54 -19.55 -1.93 4.46
C ALA A 54 -18.50 -0.90 4.89
N GLU A 55 -17.25 -1.33 5.09
CA GLU A 55 -16.14 -0.45 5.49
C GLU A 55 -15.84 0.63 4.44
N PHE A 56 -15.87 0.28 3.15
CA PHE A 56 -15.68 1.23 2.07
C PHE A 56 -16.77 2.31 2.05
N SER A 57 -18.03 1.93 2.30
CA SER A 57 -19.14 2.88 2.37
C SER A 57 -19.00 3.87 3.53
N LEU A 58 -18.52 3.41 4.69
CA LEU A 58 -18.23 4.27 5.84
C LEU A 58 -17.05 5.20 5.54
N ALA A 59 -16.00 4.69 4.88
CA ALA A 59 -14.81 5.47 4.51
C ALA A 59 -15.05 6.51 3.40
N MET A 60 -16.21 6.50 2.74
CA MET A 60 -16.61 7.57 1.82
C MET A 60 -17.00 8.87 2.54
N LEU A 61 -17.39 8.79 3.81
CA LEU A 61 -17.64 9.97 4.62
C LEU A 61 -16.30 10.66 4.91
N PHE A 62 -16.26 11.97 4.73
CA PHE A 62 -15.11 12.72 5.24
C PHE A 62 -15.08 12.58 6.76
N PRO A 63 -13.90 12.35 7.35
CA PRO A 63 -13.76 12.39 8.80
C PRO A 63 -14.25 13.76 9.28
N GLU A 64 -14.99 13.78 10.39
CA GLU A 64 -15.30 15.03 11.08
C GLU A 64 -13.96 15.69 11.48
N ASP A 65 -13.90 17.03 11.47
CA ASP A 65 -12.70 17.79 11.80
C ASP A 65 -12.24 17.49 13.24
N ASP A 66 -11.46 16.42 13.43
CA ASP A 66 -10.40 16.38 14.43
C ASP A 66 -9.19 17.12 13.83
N ALA A 67 -9.42 18.40 13.54
CA ALA A 67 -8.35 19.36 13.42
C ALA A 67 -7.76 19.54 14.84
N ASP A 68 -6.69 18.80 15.09
CA ASP A 68 -5.82 18.89 16.27
C ASP A 68 -6.31 18.18 17.56
N ALA A 69 -5.88 16.92 17.72
CA ALA A 69 -5.59 16.32 19.03
C ALA A 69 -4.35 15.40 18.94
#